data_AF-A0A653DKR6-F1
#
_entry.id   AF-A0A653DKR6-F1
#
_cell.length_a   1.000
_cell.length_b   1.000
_cell.length_c   1.000
_cell.angle_alpha   90.00
_cell.angle_beta   90.00
_cell.angle_gamma   90.00
#
_symmetry.space_group_name_H-M   'P 1'
#
loop_
_entity.id
_entity.type
_entity.pdbx_description
1 polymer ?
#
loop_
_entity_poly.entity_id
_entity_poly.type
_entity_poly.pdbx_seq_one_letter_code
_entity_poly.pdbx_strand_id
1 'polypeptide(L)'
;MNVLELYSGIGGMHLALKKSGVEGEIISSLEINTTAIEIYKHNFPETNLKNANIEGLTAEFVKKLNVNTILMSPPCQPFTRNGLQNDINDKRTASFLHVLSLLKDLDIKNILIENVKGFETSKMRDILVTTLSESGYTFQEFLLSPQQFGIPNSRLRYYCLAKKLPERFSFQITDLRQSLPGNAETTECFPISSILEDNVNEKFYLSDSILEKYCNIFDICYKHSKRSCCFTKAYGRFIEGTGSIFTDRTEEEVEKVYLEVNQLTDPVTKVKLLRSLGLRFFTPKEVCRLMSFPDSFSFPNHISDKKKYMVLGNSINVKVVSELIKLLNS
;
A
#
# COMPACT_ATOMS: atom_id res chain seq x y z
N MET A 1 4.36 22.01 5.24
CA MET A 1 5.30 21.03 4.65
C MET A 1 5.37 21.24 3.15
N ASN A 2 6.56 21.43 2.58
CA ASN A 2 6.75 21.52 1.14
C ASN A 2 7.36 20.21 0.67
N VAL A 3 6.59 19.40 -0.04
CA VAL A 3 6.87 17.97 -0.21
C VAL A 3 7.36 17.64 -1.62
N LEU A 4 8.42 16.84 -1.67
CA LEU A 4 8.81 16.05 -2.84
C LEU A 4 8.29 14.61 -2.66
N GLU A 5 7.36 14.19 -3.52
CA GLU A 5 6.80 12.84 -3.50
C GLU A 5 7.54 11.94 -4.49
N LEU A 6 8.37 11.02 -3.99
CA LEU A 6 9.12 10.08 -4.83
C LEU A 6 8.41 8.73 -4.89
N TYR A 7 8.48 8.07 -6.04
CA TYR A 7 7.75 6.82 -6.30
C TYR A 7 6.24 7.00 -6.07
N SER A 8 5.71 8.11 -6.61
CA SER A 8 4.40 8.64 -6.25
C SER A 8 3.23 7.70 -6.59
N GLY A 9 3.41 6.77 -7.52
CA GLY A 9 2.39 5.82 -7.91
C GLY A 9 1.09 6.53 -8.32
N ILE A 10 -0.01 6.17 -7.66
CA ILE A 10 -1.33 6.76 -7.90
C ILE A 10 -1.68 7.89 -6.91
N GLY A 11 -0.69 8.41 -6.17
CA GLY A 11 -0.87 9.54 -5.25
C GLY A 11 -1.32 9.13 -3.85
N GLY A 12 -0.89 7.96 -3.37
CA GLY A 12 -1.17 7.52 -2.01
C GLY A 12 -0.59 8.47 -0.96
N MET A 13 0.68 8.86 -1.10
CA MET A 13 1.33 9.80 -0.17
C MET A 13 0.70 11.19 -0.25
N HIS A 14 0.38 11.66 -1.46
CA HIS A 14 -0.40 12.89 -1.66
C HIS A 14 -1.70 12.88 -0.85
N LEU A 15 -2.51 11.83 -1.00
CA LEU A 15 -3.77 11.71 -0.27
C LEU A 15 -3.56 11.59 1.24
N ALA A 16 -2.49 10.93 1.66
CA ALA A 16 -2.16 10.80 3.08
C ALA A 16 -1.79 12.15 3.69
N LEU A 17 -1.04 13.00 2.97
CA LEU A 17 -0.74 14.38 3.38
C LEU A 17 -2.05 15.17 3.54
N LYS A 18 -2.91 15.16 2.52
CA LYS A 18 -4.22 15.85 2.59
C LYS A 18 -5.08 15.33 3.76
N LYS A 19 -5.14 14.01 3.96
CA LYS A 19 -5.91 13.37 5.04
C LYS A 19 -5.33 13.67 6.43
N SER A 20 -4.03 13.90 6.54
CA SER A 20 -3.38 14.18 7.83
C SER A 20 -3.84 15.49 8.45
N GLY A 21 -4.30 16.45 7.63
CA GLY A 21 -4.64 17.82 8.07
C GLY A 21 -3.42 18.69 8.39
N VAL A 22 -2.20 18.17 8.22
CA VAL A 22 -0.97 18.96 8.35
C VAL A 22 -0.90 19.96 7.20
N GLU A 23 -0.63 21.22 7.52
CA GLU A 23 -0.44 22.26 6.52
C GLU A 23 0.75 21.90 5.62
N GLY A 24 0.50 21.75 4.33
CA GLY A 24 1.52 21.43 3.35
C GLY A 24 0.96 21.03 1.99
N GLU A 25 1.85 20.96 1.01
CA GLU A 25 1.52 20.68 -0.38
C GLU A 25 2.61 19.83 -1.06
N ILE A 26 2.21 19.12 -2.11
CA ILE A 26 3.14 18.40 -2.99
C ILE A 26 3.66 19.40 -4.04
N ILE A 27 4.91 19.83 -3.89
CA ILE A 27 5.58 20.75 -4.83
C ILE A 27 5.95 20.04 -6.13
N SER A 28 6.38 18.78 -6.02
CA SER A 28 6.66 17.94 -7.19
C SER A 28 6.48 16.48 -6.82
N SER A 29 6.00 15.70 -7.80
CA SER A 29 5.97 14.24 -7.71
C SER A 29 6.75 13.59 -8.84
N LEU A 30 7.41 12.46 -8.59
CA LEU A 30 8.15 11.68 -9.58
C LEU A 30 7.58 10.27 -9.68
N GLU A 31 7.40 9.79 -10.91
CA GLU A 31 6.98 8.43 -11.22
C GLU A 31 7.45 8.05 -12.63
N ILE A 32 7.68 6.76 -12.87
CA ILE A 32 8.05 6.22 -14.20
C ILE A 32 6.93 5.40 -14.83
N ASN A 33 6.03 4.85 -14.02
CA ASN A 33 4.94 4.01 -14.50
C ASN A 33 3.85 4.87 -15.15
N THR A 34 3.76 4.81 -16.47
CA THR A 34 2.82 5.61 -17.27
C THR A 34 1.36 5.42 -16.88
N THR A 35 0.95 4.21 -16.46
CA THR A 35 -0.42 3.96 -15.98
C THR A 35 -0.67 4.65 -14.64
N ALA A 36 0.30 4.59 -13.71
CA ALA A 36 0.20 5.26 -12.43
C ALA A 36 0.16 6.79 -12.60
N ILE A 37 1.02 7.32 -13.49
CA ILE A 37 1.06 8.75 -13.87
C ILE A 37 -0.30 9.23 -14.38
N GLU A 38 -0.92 8.47 -15.27
CA GLU A 38 -2.21 8.82 -15.84
C GLU A 38 -3.31 8.90 -14.77
N ILE A 39 -3.34 7.92 -13.86
CA ILE A 39 -4.28 7.91 -12.73
C ILE A 39 -3.97 9.04 -11.75
N TYR A 40 -2.69 9.32 -11.48
CA TYR A 40 -2.29 10.43 -10.62
C TYR A 40 -2.79 11.76 -11.19
N LYS A 41 -2.49 12.06 -12.46
CA LYS A 41 -2.91 13.31 -13.13
C LYS A 41 -4.42 13.46 -13.22
N HIS A 42 -5.15 12.35 -13.34
CA HIS A 42 -6.61 12.35 -13.30
C HIS A 42 -7.16 12.85 -11.96
N ASN A 43 -6.50 12.52 -10.85
CA ASN A 43 -6.95 12.92 -9.50
C ASN A 43 -6.30 14.22 -9.00
N PHE A 44 -5.13 14.59 -9.54
CA PHE A 44 -4.32 15.75 -9.14
C PHE A 44 -3.81 16.52 -10.37
N PRO A 45 -4.70 17.09 -11.20
CA PRO A 45 -4.33 17.72 -12.46
C PRO A 45 -3.40 18.93 -12.29
N GLU A 46 -3.53 19.64 -11.17
CA GLU A 46 -2.74 20.84 -10.86
C GLU A 46 -1.35 20.52 -10.27
N THR A 47 -1.09 19.27 -9.89
CA THR A 47 0.18 18.89 -9.28
C THR A 47 1.27 18.71 -10.34
N ASN A 48 2.43 19.30 -10.08
CA ASN A 48 3.62 19.17 -10.92
C ASN A 48 4.21 17.75 -10.84
N LEU A 49 3.64 16.83 -11.60
CA LEU A 49 4.16 15.48 -11.77
C LEU A 49 5.19 15.42 -12.90
N LYS A 50 6.34 14.84 -12.62
CA LYS A 50 7.40 14.51 -13.58
C LYS A 50 7.40 13.02 -13.91
N ASN A 51 7.25 12.71 -15.20
CA ASN A 51 7.59 11.40 -15.72
C ASN A 51 9.11 11.31 -15.84
N ALA A 52 9.79 10.81 -14.81
CA ALA A 52 11.24 10.83 -14.74
C ALA A 52 11.78 9.64 -13.95
N ASN A 53 12.89 9.07 -14.41
CA ASN A 53 13.65 8.13 -13.60
C ASN A 53 14.30 8.89 -12.42
N ILE A 54 14.09 8.38 -11.22
CA ILE A 54 14.64 8.92 -9.98
C ILE A 54 16.17 8.92 -10.00
N GLU A 55 16.83 8.02 -10.72
CA GLU A 55 18.29 8.04 -10.91
C GLU A 55 18.78 9.31 -11.65
N GLY A 56 17.91 9.99 -12.37
CA GLY A 56 18.20 11.28 -13.00
C GLY A 56 18.00 12.49 -12.08
N LEU A 57 17.53 12.28 -10.84
CA LEU A 57 17.32 13.36 -9.87
C LEU A 57 18.67 13.97 -9.47
N THR A 58 18.78 15.30 -9.45
CA THR A 58 20.00 15.98 -9.01
C THR A 58 19.76 16.83 -7.77
N ALA A 59 20.81 17.04 -6.96
CA ALA A 59 20.70 17.92 -5.80
C ALA A 59 20.30 19.36 -6.19
N GLU A 60 20.79 19.85 -7.33
CA GLU A 60 20.44 21.16 -7.87
C GLU A 60 18.93 21.26 -8.18
N PHE A 61 18.36 20.24 -8.82
CA PHE A 61 16.92 20.19 -9.10
C PHE A 61 16.11 20.25 -7.81
N VAL A 62 16.46 19.43 -6.81
CA VAL A 62 15.72 19.38 -5.54
C VAL A 62 15.84 20.72 -4.79
N LYS A 63 17.02 21.34 -4.76
CA LYS A 63 17.23 22.66 -4.15
C LYS A 63 16.35 23.74 -4.78
N LYS A 64 16.19 23.72 -6.11
CA LYS A 64 15.32 24.66 -6.84
C LYS A 64 13.84 24.52 -6.47
N LEU A 65 13.40 23.35 -6.03
CA LEU A 65 12.01 23.14 -5.59
C LEU A 65 11.71 23.75 -4.23
N ASN A 66 12.72 24.13 -3.43
CA ASN A 66 12.54 24.64 -2.07
C ASN A 66 11.65 23.73 -1.19
N VAL A 67 11.85 22.41 -1.32
CA VAL A 67 11.18 21.39 -0.53
C VAL A 67 11.92 21.15 0.77
N ASN A 68 11.18 20.81 1.82
CA ASN A 68 11.73 20.49 3.14
C ASN A 68 11.32 19.10 3.63
N THR A 69 10.52 18.38 2.84
CA THR A 69 10.00 17.06 3.20
C THR A 69 10.08 16.12 2.00
N ILE A 70 10.50 14.87 2.23
CA ILE A 70 10.40 13.80 1.23
C ILE A 70 9.44 12.73 1.75
N LEU A 71 8.44 12.39 0.94
CA LEU A 71 7.58 11.22 1.16
C LEU A 71 7.87 10.19 0.06
N MET A 72 8.16 8.94 0.41
CA MET A 72 8.56 7.94 -0.58
C MET A 72 8.18 6.50 -0.24
N SER A 73 7.90 5.71 -1.28
CA SER A 73 7.69 4.26 -1.21
C SER A 73 8.56 3.57 -2.27
N PRO A 74 9.89 3.45 -2.03
CA PRO A 74 10.79 2.84 -3.00
C PRO A 74 10.42 1.37 -3.27
N PRO A 75 10.54 0.90 -4.52
CA PRO A 75 10.17 -0.46 -4.88
C PRO A 75 11.06 -1.48 -4.15
N CYS A 76 10.41 -2.50 -3.59
CA CYS A 76 11.07 -3.52 -2.80
C CYS A 76 11.16 -4.84 -3.59
N GLN A 77 12.20 -5.00 -4.42
CA GLN A 77 12.54 -6.30 -5.01
C GLN A 77 14.07 -6.45 -5.10
N PRO A 78 14.67 -7.57 -4.64
CA PRO A 78 14.08 -8.85 -4.28
C PRO A 78 14.44 -9.28 -2.84
N PHE A 79 13.92 -8.64 -1.80
CA PHE A 79 14.19 -9.06 -0.41
C PHE A 79 13.38 -10.31 0.02
N THR A 80 12.98 -11.15 -0.94
CA THR A 80 12.22 -12.38 -0.69
C THR A 80 13.13 -13.53 -0.28
N ARG A 81 12.89 -14.01 0.95
CA ARG A 81 13.06 -15.34 1.61
C ARG A 81 13.91 -16.49 1.01
N ASN A 82 14.33 -16.49 -0.25
CA ASN A 82 15.06 -17.58 -0.93
C ASN A 82 16.55 -17.27 -1.17
N GLY A 83 17.27 -16.86 -0.12
CA GLY A 83 18.69 -17.23 0.03
C GLY A 83 19.75 -16.57 -0.87
N LEU A 84 19.46 -15.53 -1.65
CA LEU A 84 20.49 -14.81 -2.42
C LEU A 84 20.58 -13.36 -1.94
N GLN A 85 21.49 -13.10 -0.99
CA GLN A 85 21.82 -11.78 -0.42
C GLN A 85 22.55 -10.84 -1.42
N ASN A 86 22.05 -10.72 -2.65
CA ASN A 86 22.61 -9.85 -3.70
C ASN A 86 21.83 -8.52 -3.84
N ASP A 87 21.19 -8.07 -2.77
CA ASP A 87 20.31 -6.90 -2.71
C ASP A 87 20.92 -5.59 -3.25
N ILE A 88 22.24 -5.43 -3.12
CA ILE A 88 22.95 -4.19 -3.47
C ILE A 88 23.28 -4.10 -4.97
N ASN A 89 23.38 -5.24 -5.66
CA ASN A 89 23.71 -5.29 -7.09
C ASN A 89 22.46 -5.31 -7.98
N ASP A 90 21.27 -5.23 -7.38
CA ASP A 90 20.02 -5.16 -8.14
C ASP A 90 19.83 -3.75 -8.69
N LYS A 91 19.68 -3.63 -10.02
CA LYS A 91 19.36 -2.35 -10.68
C LYS A 91 18.10 -1.69 -10.09
N ARG A 92 17.22 -2.46 -9.44
CA ARG A 92 16.00 -1.97 -8.80
C ARG A 92 16.25 -1.22 -7.49
N THR A 93 17.37 -1.45 -6.80
CA THR A 93 17.76 -0.71 -5.57
C THR A 93 18.60 0.53 -5.88
N ALA A 94 19.17 0.63 -7.09
CA ALA A 94 20.00 1.76 -7.54
C ALA A 94 19.30 3.12 -7.38
N SER A 95 18.02 3.22 -7.75
CA SER A 95 17.26 4.46 -7.60
C SER A 95 17.16 4.94 -6.15
N PHE A 96 17.02 4.02 -5.19
CA PHE A 96 16.91 4.38 -3.78
C PHE A 96 18.29 4.73 -3.19
N LEU A 97 19.33 3.98 -3.56
CA LEU A 97 20.73 4.34 -3.24
C LEU A 97 21.10 5.73 -3.75
N HIS A 98 20.67 6.06 -4.97
CA HIS A 98 20.87 7.39 -5.54
C HIS A 98 20.20 8.47 -4.70
N VAL A 99 18.94 8.30 -4.31
CA VAL A 99 18.25 9.25 -3.41
C VAL A 99 19.00 9.43 -2.10
N LEU A 100 19.45 8.34 -1.46
CA LEU A 100 20.24 8.40 -0.23
C LEU A 100 21.55 9.16 -0.42
N SER A 101 22.25 8.96 -1.54
CA SER A 101 23.52 9.65 -1.82
C SER A 101 23.39 11.18 -1.91
N LEU A 102 22.19 11.67 -2.27
CA LEU A 102 21.89 13.10 -2.36
C LEU A 102 21.57 13.73 -1.00
N LEU A 103 21.12 12.97 0.02
CA LEU A 103 20.58 13.53 1.26
C LEU A 103 21.54 14.47 2.00
N LYS A 104 22.85 14.17 1.99
CA LYS A 104 23.89 15.00 2.60
C LYS A 104 23.97 16.40 2.00
N ASP A 105 23.60 16.54 0.73
CA ASP A 105 23.69 17.80 -0.03
C ASP A 105 22.37 18.57 -0.01
N LEU A 106 21.31 18.04 0.63
CA LEU A 106 19.97 18.60 0.63
C LEU A 106 19.55 19.14 2.00
N ASP A 107 18.75 20.21 1.97
CA ASP A 107 18.13 20.78 3.18
C ASP A 107 16.72 20.20 3.42
N ILE A 108 16.64 18.88 3.50
CA ILE A 108 15.40 18.18 3.86
C ILE A 108 15.32 18.10 5.39
N LYS A 109 14.17 18.47 5.95
CA LYS A 109 13.93 18.39 7.40
C LYS A 109 13.25 17.08 7.80
N ASN A 110 12.32 16.63 6.96
CA ASN A 110 11.45 15.50 7.27
C ASN A 110 11.49 14.45 6.17
N ILE A 111 11.58 13.18 6.54
CA ILE A 111 11.52 12.06 5.61
C ILE A 111 10.54 11.02 6.15
N LEU A 112 9.64 10.55 5.29
CA LEU A 112 8.80 9.37 5.53
C LEU A 112 9.06 8.35 4.42
N ILE A 113 9.40 7.14 4.85
CA ILE A 113 9.63 6.00 3.96
C ILE A 113 8.61 4.92 4.31
N GLU A 114 7.91 4.40 3.31
CA GLU A 114 7.17 3.14 3.40
C GLU A 114 7.94 2.04 2.65
N ASN A 115 7.93 0.84 3.21
CA ASN A 115 8.52 -0.34 2.57
C ASN A 115 7.81 -1.62 3.03
N VAL A 116 8.16 -2.76 2.44
CA VAL A 116 7.56 -4.06 2.80
C VAL A 116 8.12 -4.61 4.11
N LYS A 117 7.37 -5.50 4.75
CA LYS A 117 7.87 -6.33 5.85
C LYS A 117 9.08 -7.16 5.38
N GLY A 118 10.14 -7.19 6.17
CA GLY A 118 11.43 -7.81 5.87
C GLY A 118 12.48 -6.79 5.41
N PHE A 119 12.07 -5.56 5.06
CA PHE A 119 13.01 -4.47 4.78
C PHE A 119 13.86 -4.14 6.02
N GLU A 120 13.27 -4.21 7.22
CA GLU A 120 13.93 -3.95 8.51
C GLU A 120 15.15 -4.85 8.79
N THR A 121 15.26 -5.99 8.10
CA THR A 121 16.39 -6.92 8.21
C THR A 121 17.31 -6.90 6.99
N SER A 122 17.12 -5.96 6.07
CA SER A 122 17.85 -5.90 4.80
C SER A 122 19.10 -5.04 4.89
N LYS A 123 20.11 -5.34 4.04
CA LYS A 123 21.30 -4.48 3.89
C LYS A 123 20.91 -3.06 3.46
N MET A 124 19.83 -2.91 2.70
CA MET A 124 19.37 -1.60 2.23
C MET A 124 18.83 -0.74 3.38
N ARG A 125 18.20 -1.36 4.40
CA ARG A 125 17.84 -0.66 5.63
C ARG A 125 19.07 -0.22 6.40
N ASP A 126 20.10 -1.05 6.49
CA ASP A 126 21.34 -0.68 7.18
C ASP A 126 22.01 0.53 6.53
N ILE A 127 22.02 0.59 5.19
CA ILE A 127 22.48 1.77 4.44
C ILE A 127 21.62 2.98 4.76
N LEU A 128 20.28 2.84 4.73
CA LEU A 128 19.36 3.92 5.07
C LEU A 128 19.65 4.52 6.46
N VAL A 129 19.67 3.71 7.52
CA VAL A 129 19.83 4.23 8.89
C VAL A 129 21.22 4.81 9.14
N THR A 130 22.25 4.27 8.48
CA THR A 130 23.61 4.82 8.50
C THR A 130 23.63 6.19 7.83
N THR A 131 23.11 6.30 6.60
CA THR A 131 23.05 7.57 5.88
C THR A 131 22.24 8.62 6.62
N LEU A 132 21.10 8.25 7.23
CA LEU A 132 20.31 9.16 8.06
C LEU A 132 21.12 9.69 9.25
N SER A 133 21.82 8.81 9.96
CA SER A 133 22.64 9.19 11.12
C SER A 133 23.80 10.11 10.73
N GLU A 134 24.54 9.75 9.66
CA GLU A 134 25.64 10.55 9.12
C GLU A 134 25.18 11.91 8.57
N SER A 135 23.94 11.97 8.07
CA SER A 135 23.32 13.21 7.58
C SER A 135 22.64 14.04 8.68
N GLY A 136 22.81 13.66 9.97
CA GLY A 136 22.31 14.42 11.12
C GLY A 136 20.81 14.28 11.36
N TYR A 137 20.21 13.15 11.00
CA TYR A 137 18.80 12.84 11.32
C TYR A 137 18.69 11.97 12.58
N THR A 138 17.62 12.18 13.32
CA THR A 138 17.06 11.17 14.21
C THR A 138 15.92 10.46 13.50
N PHE A 139 15.71 9.18 13.79
CA PHE A 139 14.66 8.41 13.13
C PHE A 139 13.97 7.43 14.06
N GLN A 140 12.75 7.03 13.70
CA GLN A 140 11.97 5.98 14.34
C GLN A 140 11.41 5.05 13.26
N GLU A 141 11.62 3.75 13.45
CA GLU A 141 11.11 2.70 12.56
C GLU A 141 9.85 2.05 13.13
N PHE A 142 8.98 1.60 12.23
CA PHE A 142 7.73 0.93 12.58
C PHE A 142 7.43 -0.27 11.69
N LEU A 143 6.70 -1.25 12.23
CA LEU A 143 5.96 -2.27 11.49
C LEU A 143 4.48 -2.13 11.83
N LEU A 144 3.67 -1.63 10.88
CA LEU A 144 2.26 -1.32 11.11
C LEU A 144 1.33 -1.97 10.08
N SER A 145 0.14 -2.37 10.53
CA SER A 145 -0.94 -2.89 9.69
C SER A 145 -2.19 -2.01 9.84
N PRO A 146 -2.97 -1.79 8.77
CA PRO A 146 -4.23 -1.02 8.84
C PRO A 146 -5.23 -1.53 9.87
N GLN A 147 -5.19 -2.81 10.25
CA GLN A 147 -6.03 -3.38 11.31
C GLN A 147 -5.89 -2.67 12.65
N GLN A 148 -4.72 -2.09 12.93
CA GLN A 148 -4.47 -1.33 14.16
C GLN A 148 -5.17 0.04 14.15
N PHE A 149 -5.67 0.45 12.98
CA PHE A 149 -6.33 1.72 12.71
C PHE A 149 -7.82 1.53 12.38
N GLY A 150 -8.39 0.38 12.76
CA GLY A 150 -9.81 0.08 12.55
C GLY A 150 -10.18 -0.29 11.11
N ILE A 151 -9.21 -0.68 10.27
CA ILE A 151 -9.46 -1.05 8.88
C ILE A 151 -9.38 -2.57 8.73
N PRO A 152 -10.41 -3.24 8.17
CA PRO A 152 -10.48 -4.69 8.05
C PRO A 152 -9.60 -5.23 6.90
N ASN A 153 -8.32 -4.86 6.86
CA ASN A 153 -7.35 -5.33 5.86
C ASN A 153 -5.96 -5.53 6.45
N SER A 154 -5.42 -6.74 6.29
CA SER A 154 -4.04 -7.05 6.65
C SER A 154 -3.09 -6.51 5.59
N ARG A 155 -2.30 -5.49 5.94
CA ARG A 155 -1.26 -4.93 5.07
C ARG A 155 -0.07 -4.46 5.91
N LEU A 156 0.60 -5.40 6.56
CA LEU A 156 1.77 -5.11 7.38
C LEU A 156 2.91 -4.54 6.52
N ARG A 157 3.43 -3.38 6.91
CA ARG A 157 4.47 -2.63 6.20
C ARG A 157 5.46 -2.02 7.18
N TYR A 158 6.69 -1.88 6.69
CA TYR A 158 7.74 -1.12 7.34
C TYR A 158 7.53 0.36 7.06
N TYR A 159 7.78 1.18 8.08
CA TYR A 159 7.83 2.63 7.95
C TYR A 159 9.05 3.19 8.67
N CYS A 160 9.66 4.24 8.14
CA CYS A 160 10.70 5.01 8.81
C CYS A 160 10.36 6.49 8.74
N LEU A 161 10.29 7.12 9.92
CA LEU A 161 10.17 8.56 10.07
C LEU A 161 11.53 9.12 10.46
N ALA A 162 12.03 10.12 9.74
CA ALA A 162 13.28 10.78 10.08
C ALA A 162 13.10 12.30 10.15
N LYS A 163 13.68 12.91 11.20
CA LYS A 163 13.72 14.35 11.45
C LYS A 163 15.16 14.83 11.55
N LYS A 164 15.50 15.89 10.80
CA LYS A 164 16.82 16.50 10.83
C LYS A 164 17.01 17.29 12.12
N LEU A 165 18.18 17.13 12.75
CA LEU A 165 18.53 17.89 13.94
C LEU A 165 18.55 19.40 13.65
N PRO A 166 18.16 20.26 14.62
CA PRO A 166 17.90 19.94 16.03
C PRO A 166 16.46 19.49 16.34
N GLU A 167 15.57 19.36 15.34
CA GLU A 167 14.19 18.93 15.57
C GLU A 167 14.13 17.51 16.16
N ARG A 168 13.15 17.27 17.03
CA ARG A 168 12.98 16.01 17.76
C ARG A 168 11.56 15.48 17.62
N PHE A 169 11.39 14.18 17.84
CA PHE A 169 10.08 13.59 18.06
C PHE A 169 9.56 13.96 19.45
N SER A 170 8.25 14.14 19.57
CA SER A 170 7.53 14.39 20.84
C SER A 170 7.45 13.15 21.74
N PHE A 171 8.00 12.02 21.30
CA PHE A 171 8.01 10.74 21.99
C PHE A 171 9.43 10.16 22.04
N GLN A 172 9.66 9.24 22.98
CA GLN A 172 10.94 8.55 23.10
C GLN A 172 11.17 7.63 21.90
N ILE A 173 12.28 7.85 21.20
CA ILE A 173 12.75 6.95 20.15
C ILE A 173 13.15 5.62 20.77
N THR A 174 12.70 4.54 20.16
CA THR A 174 13.06 3.16 20.52
C THR A 174 13.46 2.41 19.25
N ASP A 175 13.82 1.14 19.40
CA ASP A 175 13.91 0.21 18.27
C ASP A 175 12.56 0.09 17.52
N LEU A 176 12.50 -0.86 16.59
CA LEU A 176 11.34 -1.12 15.75
C LEU A 176 10.02 -1.21 16.52
N ARG A 177 9.15 -0.22 16.32
CA ARG A 177 7.84 -0.16 16.98
C ARG A 177 6.79 -0.94 16.20
N GLN A 178 5.96 -1.68 16.91
CA GLN A 178 4.81 -2.37 16.30
C GLN A 178 3.49 -1.61 16.50
N SER A 179 3.52 -0.42 17.09
CA SER A 179 2.35 0.45 17.29
C SER A 179 2.78 1.92 17.30
N LEU A 180 1.83 2.84 17.10
CA LEU A 180 2.10 4.27 17.24
C LEU A 180 2.31 4.66 18.72
N PRO A 181 3.20 5.64 19.02
CA PRO A 181 3.36 6.14 20.38
C PRO A 181 2.05 6.70 20.94
N GLY A 182 1.75 6.42 22.21
CA GLY A 182 0.52 6.86 22.86
C GLY A 182 -0.75 6.09 22.47
N ASN A 183 -0.67 5.14 21.53
CA ASN A 183 -1.82 4.35 21.09
C ASN A 183 -1.80 2.97 21.79
N ALA A 184 -2.43 2.89 22.98
CA ALA A 184 -2.47 1.68 23.79
C ALA A 184 -3.57 0.70 23.35
N GLU A 185 -4.62 1.17 22.67
CA GLU A 185 -5.77 0.37 22.28
C GLU A 185 -5.84 0.16 20.77
N THR A 186 -6.11 -1.08 20.36
CA THR A 186 -6.40 -1.37 18.96
C THR A 186 -7.81 -0.88 18.64
N THR A 187 -7.95 -0.02 17.63
CA THR A 187 -9.27 0.40 17.17
C THR A 187 -9.98 -0.81 16.56
N GLU A 188 -11.21 -1.07 17.01
CA GLU A 188 -12.04 -2.11 16.42
C GLU A 188 -12.22 -1.88 14.92
N CYS A 189 -12.04 -2.92 14.12
CA CYS A 189 -12.19 -2.81 12.67
C CYS A 189 -13.67 -2.68 12.27
N PHE A 190 -13.96 -1.72 11.39
CA PHE A 190 -15.28 -1.64 10.77
C PHE A 190 -15.55 -2.90 9.91
N PRO A 191 -16.81 -3.32 9.74
CA PRO A 191 -17.15 -4.50 8.95
C PRO A 191 -16.97 -4.26 7.45
N ILE A 192 -16.65 -5.32 6.70
CA ILE A 192 -16.53 -5.30 5.23
C ILE A 192 -17.79 -4.71 4.55
N SER A 193 -18.99 -4.85 5.13
CA SER A 193 -20.19 -4.19 4.61
C SER A 193 -20.04 -2.68 4.38
N SER A 194 -19.16 -2.00 5.13
CA SER A 194 -18.95 -0.55 5.05
C SER A 194 -18.22 -0.09 3.79
N ILE A 195 -17.59 -1.01 3.03
CA ILE A 195 -16.81 -0.65 1.83
C ILE A 195 -17.44 -1.11 0.53
N LEU A 196 -18.48 -1.96 0.59
CA LEU A 196 -19.08 -2.59 -0.58
C LEU A 196 -19.77 -1.56 -1.49
N GLU A 197 -19.80 -1.87 -2.78
CA GLU A 197 -20.65 -1.17 -3.74
C GLU A 197 -22.04 -1.84 -3.79
N ASP A 198 -23.09 -1.03 -3.92
CA ASP A 198 -24.47 -1.55 -3.98
C ASP A 198 -24.72 -2.34 -5.27
N ASN A 199 -24.10 -1.93 -6.39
CA ASN A 199 -24.29 -2.52 -7.70
C ASN A 199 -22.95 -2.94 -8.30
N VAL A 200 -22.71 -4.25 -8.33
CA VAL A 200 -21.45 -4.81 -8.85
C VAL A 200 -21.68 -5.46 -10.21
N ASN A 201 -20.83 -5.11 -11.18
CA ASN A 201 -20.89 -5.71 -12.52
C ASN A 201 -20.55 -7.21 -12.49
N GLU A 202 -21.28 -8.01 -13.27
CA GLU A 202 -21.12 -9.47 -13.35
C GLU A 202 -19.69 -9.93 -13.64
N LYS A 203 -18.87 -9.11 -14.31
CA LYS A 203 -17.47 -9.42 -14.61
C LYS A 203 -16.59 -9.68 -13.39
N PHE A 204 -17.01 -9.25 -12.19
CA PHE A 204 -16.26 -9.47 -10.96
C PHE A 204 -16.57 -10.81 -10.30
N TYR A 205 -17.64 -11.49 -10.70
CA TYR A 205 -17.97 -12.82 -10.20
C TYR A 205 -16.99 -13.86 -10.76
N LEU A 206 -16.69 -14.88 -9.95
CA LEU A 206 -15.71 -15.90 -10.31
C LEU A 206 -16.26 -16.77 -11.45
N SER A 207 -15.44 -16.97 -12.48
CA SER A 207 -15.77 -17.89 -13.56
C SER A 207 -15.73 -19.33 -13.06
N ASP A 208 -16.47 -20.21 -13.75
CA ASP A 208 -16.48 -21.66 -13.49
C ASP A 208 -15.08 -22.27 -13.40
N SER A 209 -14.20 -21.86 -14.32
CA SER A 209 -12.81 -22.32 -14.35
C SER A 209 -12.01 -21.94 -13.10
N ILE A 210 -12.31 -20.79 -12.48
CA ILE A 210 -11.69 -20.37 -11.23
C ILE A 210 -12.27 -21.15 -10.06
N LEU A 211 -13.60 -21.30 -10.02
CA LEU A 211 -14.29 -22.07 -9.00
C LEU A 211 -13.81 -23.53 -8.97
N GLU A 212 -13.75 -24.19 -10.12
CA GLU A 212 -13.29 -25.57 -10.25
C GLU A 212 -11.85 -25.75 -9.77
N LYS A 213 -10.96 -24.84 -10.16
CA LYS A 213 -9.52 -24.99 -9.92
C LYS A 213 -9.09 -24.58 -8.51
N TYR A 214 -9.79 -23.62 -7.90
CA TYR A 214 -9.29 -22.92 -6.71
C TYR A 214 -10.26 -22.90 -5.52
N CYS A 215 -11.39 -23.63 -5.57
CA CYS A 215 -12.38 -23.67 -4.49
C CYS A 215 -11.78 -23.93 -3.10
N ASN A 216 -10.75 -24.77 -3.00
CA ASN A 216 -10.15 -25.19 -1.74
C ASN A 216 -9.18 -24.19 -1.11
N ILE A 217 -8.87 -23.08 -1.79
CA ILE A 217 -7.84 -22.13 -1.35
C ILE A 217 -8.36 -20.69 -1.21
N PHE A 218 -9.66 -20.48 -1.41
CA PHE A 218 -10.23 -19.14 -1.26
C PHE A 218 -10.21 -18.69 0.19
N ASP A 219 -9.75 -17.47 0.42
CA ASP A 219 -10.05 -16.72 1.63
C ASP A 219 -11.31 -15.89 1.36
N ILE A 220 -12.42 -16.26 2.00
CA ILE A 220 -13.74 -15.67 1.74
C ILE A 220 -14.06 -14.65 2.84
N CYS A 221 -14.45 -13.45 2.44
CA CYS A 221 -15.00 -12.43 3.31
C CYS A 221 -16.52 -12.34 3.16
N TYR A 222 -17.16 -12.00 4.26
CA TYR A 222 -18.60 -11.79 4.42
C TYR A 222 -18.88 -10.36 4.86
N LYS A 223 -20.14 -9.94 4.86
CA LYS A 223 -20.54 -8.58 5.29
C LYS A 223 -20.02 -8.20 6.67
N HIS A 224 -20.06 -9.12 7.63
CA HIS A 224 -19.63 -8.88 9.02
C HIS A 224 -18.14 -9.13 9.26
N SER A 225 -17.38 -9.60 8.25
CA SER A 225 -15.95 -9.82 8.40
C SER A 225 -15.25 -8.51 8.82
N LYS A 226 -14.38 -8.62 9.82
CA LYS A 226 -13.52 -7.52 10.32
C LYS A 226 -12.06 -7.67 9.87
N ARG A 227 -11.85 -8.47 8.82
CA ARG A 227 -10.53 -8.74 8.23
C ARG A 227 -10.66 -9.10 6.75
N SER A 228 -9.56 -8.90 6.04
CA SER A 228 -9.31 -9.39 4.68
C SER A 228 -7.80 -9.57 4.49
N CYS A 229 -7.42 -10.43 3.56
CA CYS A 229 -6.02 -10.65 3.18
C CYS A 229 -5.42 -9.44 2.47
N CYS A 230 -4.08 -9.38 2.44
CA CYS A 230 -3.35 -8.33 1.73
C CYS A 230 -3.63 -8.39 0.23
N PHE A 231 -4.07 -7.27 -0.35
CA PHE A 231 -4.21 -7.14 -1.79
C PHE A 231 -2.85 -6.87 -2.44
N THR A 232 -2.45 -7.77 -3.34
CA THR A 232 -1.19 -7.65 -4.09
C THR A 232 -1.45 -7.20 -5.52
N LYS A 233 -0.38 -6.80 -6.23
CA LYS A 233 -0.47 -6.40 -7.65
C LYS A 233 -0.97 -7.50 -8.59
N ALA A 234 -1.03 -8.74 -8.09
CA ALA A 234 -1.45 -9.94 -8.81
C ALA A 234 -2.94 -10.27 -8.61
N TYR A 235 -3.66 -9.52 -7.78
CA TYR A 235 -5.09 -9.73 -7.52
C TYR A 235 -5.93 -9.68 -8.80
N GLY A 236 -6.90 -10.58 -8.92
CA GLY A 236 -7.71 -10.79 -10.12
C GLY A 236 -6.99 -11.53 -11.26
N ARG A 237 -5.68 -11.77 -11.16
CA ARG A 237 -4.91 -12.60 -12.12
C ARG A 237 -4.50 -13.94 -11.54
N PHE A 238 -4.00 -13.92 -10.31
CA PHE A 238 -3.71 -15.13 -9.53
C PHE A 238 -4.68 -15.18 -8.35
N ILE A 239 -4.99 -16.38 -7.88
CA ILE A 239 -5.93 -16.56 -6.77
C ILE A 239 -5.17 -16.64 -5.45
N GLU A 240 -4.28 -17.63 -5.34
CA GLU A 240 -3.54 -17.91 -4.12
C GLU A 240 -2.70 -16.72 -3.66
N GLY A 241 -2.87 -16.32 -2.40
CA GLY A 241 -2.02 -15.33 -1.74
C GLY A 241 -2.10 -13.91 -2.31
N THR A 242 -3.14 -13.58 -3.09
CA THR A 242 -3.26 -12.24 -3.71
C THR A 242 -4.28 -11.30 -3.07
N GLY A 243 -5.18 -11.83 -2.24
CA GLY A 243 -6.27 -11.10 -1.59
C GLY A 243 -7.45 -12.01 -1.32
N SER A 244 -8.40 -11.54 -0.51
CA SER A 244 -9.66 -12.24 -0.24
C SER A 244 -10.65 -12.08 -1.39
N ILE A 245 -11.66 -12.93 -1.44
CA ILE A 245 -12.87 -12.76 -2.25
C ILE A 245 -14.08 -12.45 -1.35
N PHE A 246 -15.22 -12.14 -1.94
CA PHE A 246 -16.43 -11.77 -1.22
C PHE A 246 -17.65 -12.56 -1.69
N THR A 247 -18.61 -12.76 -0.78
CA THR A 247 -19.98 -13.18 -1.09
C THR A 247 -20.99 -12.50 -0.18
N ASP A 248 -22.20 -12.29 -0.71
CA ASP A 248 -23.38 -11.85 0.04
C ASP A 248 -24.00 -12.96 0.91
N ARG A 249 -23.59 -14.22 0.70
CA ARG A 249 -24.01 -15.37 1.51
C ARG A 249 -23.48 -15.28 2.93
N THR A 250 -24.18 -15.90 3.87
CA THR A 250 -23.66 -16.07 5.22
C THR A 250 -22.56 -17.13 5.26
N GLU A 251 -21.75 -17.11 6.31
CA GLU A 251 -20.71 -18.11 6.53
C GLU A 251 -21.31 -19.52 6.63
N GLU A 252 -22.45 -19.66 7.30
CA GLU A 252 -23.14 -20.95 7.43
C GLU A 252 -23.69 -21.48 6.10
N GLU A 253 -24.15 -20.58 5.20
CA GLU A 253 -24.58 -20.97 3.85
C GLU A 253 -23.39 -21.47 3.02
N VAL A 254 -22.24 -20.79 3.09
CA VAL A 254 -21.01 -21.20 2.40
C VAL A 254 -20.54 -22.55 2.92
N GLU A 255 -20.46 -22.73 4.23
CA GLU A 255 -20.04 -24.00 4.86
C GLU A 255 -20.90 -25.17 4.40
N LYS A 256 -22.23 -25.02 4.37
CA LYS A 256 -23.16 -26.06 3.88
C LYS A 256 -22.86 -26.46 2.44
N VAL A 257 -22.65 -25.48 1.56
CA VAL A 257 -22.32 -25.75 0.15
C VAL A 257 -20.98 -26.46 0.03
N TYR A 258 -19.97 -26.06 0.80
CA TYR A 258 -18.67 -26.72 0.78
C TYR A 258 -18.73 -28.17 1.30
N LEU A 259 -19.54 -28.44 2.33
CA LEU A 259 -19.79 -29.80 2.81
C LEU A 259 -20.40 -30.69 1.72
N GLU A 260 -21.36 -30.17 0.96
CA GLU A 260 -21.98 -30.89 -0.18
C GLU A 260 -20.98 -31.08 -1.33
N VAL A 261 -20.26 -30.04 -1.73
CA VAL A 261 -19.24 -30.07 -2.78
C VAL A 261 -18.15 -31.12 -2.50
N ASN A 262 -17.78 -31.30 -1.23
CA ASN A 262 -16.78 -32.28 -0.82
C ASN A 262 -17.26 -33.74 -0.92
N GLN A 263 -18.57 -33.98 -0.90
CA GLN A 263 -19.14 -35.33 -1.07
C GLN A 263 -19.35 -35.71 -2.54
N LEU A 264 -19.39 -34.71 -3.43
CA LEU A 264 -19.59 -34.94 -4.85
C LEU A 264 -18.30 -35.41 -5.53
N THR A 265 -18.46 -36.16 -6.62
CA THR A 265 -17.37 -36.52 -7.54
C THR A 265 -17.52 -35.86 -8.90
N ASP A 266 -18.76 -35.54 -9.31
CA ASP A 266 -19.07 -34.90 -10.59
C ASP A 266 -18.65 -33.41 -10.61
N PRO A 267 -17.69 -33.00 -11.48
CA PRO A 267 -17.20 -31.63 -11.54
C PRO A 267 -18.28 -30.61 -11.94
N VAL A 268 -19.22 -30.99 -12.80
CA VAL A 268 -20.26 -30.07 -13.31
C VAL A 268 -21.20 -29.66 -12.18
N THR A 269 -21.65 -30.63 -11.37
CA THR A 269 -22.52 -30.38 -10.22
C THR A 269 -21.79 -29.56 -9.14
N LYS A 270 -20.50 -29.85 -8.89
CA LYS A 270 -19.67 -29.04 -7.97
C LYS A 270 -19.63 -27.57 -8.38
N VAL A 271 -19.30 -27.30 -9.63
CA VAL A 271 -19.20 -25.93 -10.15
C VAL A 271 -20.56 -25.23 -10.06
N LYS A 272 -21.66 -25.92 -10.36
CA LYS A 272 -23.02 -25.36 -10.23
C LYS A 272 -23.34 -24.92 -8.79
N LEU A 273 -23.00 -25.76 -7.81
CA LEU A 273 -23.17 -25.43 -6.38
C LEU A 273 -22.28 -24.25 -5.98
N LEU A 274 -21.00 -24.27 -6.34
CA LEU A 274 -20.07 -23.17 -6.05
C LEU A 274 -20.53 -21.85 -6.70
N ARG A 275 -21.10 -21.90 -7.91
CA ARG A 275 -21.64 -20.71 -8.59
C ARG A 275 -22.82 -20.10 -7.81
N SER A 276 -23.63 -20.92 -7.13
CA SER A 276 -24.76 -20.45 -6.31
C SER A 276 -24.33 -19.58 -5.12
N LEU A 277 -23.06 -19.68 -4.72
CA LEU A 277 -22.48 -18.84 -3.66
C LEU A 277 -22.25 -17.40 -4.12
N GLY A 278 -22.30 -17.09 -5.43
CA GLY A 278 -22.10 -15.72 -5.91
C GLY A 278 -20.75 -15.13 -5.49
N LEU A 279 -19.71 -15.98 -5.44
CA LEU A 279 -18.36 -15.55 -5.08
C LEU A 279 -17.84 -14.56 -6.13
N ARG A 280 -17.26 -13.46 -5.66
CA ARG A 280 -16.71 -12.40 -6.51
C ARG A 280 -15.42 -11.81 -5.95
N PHE A 281 -14.61 -11.25 -6.84
CA PHE A 281 -13.53 -10.35 -6.44
C PHE A 281 -14.11 -9.07 -5.83
N PHE A 282 -13.38 -8.46 -4.91
CA PHE A 282 -13.61 -7.07 -4.52
C PHE A 282 -13.31 -6.17 -5.71
N THR A 283 -14.19 -5.21 -6.00
CA THR A 283 -13.98 -4.29 -7.11
C THR A 283 -12.78 -3.36 -6.85
N PRO A 284 -12.21 -2.69 -7.86
CA PRO A 284 -11.17 -1.70 -7.64
C PRO A 284 -11.61 -0.58 -6.67
N LYS A 285 -12.89 -0.20 -6.66
CA LYS A 285 -13.43 0.83 -5.77
C LYS A 285 -13.49 0.35 -4.32
N GLU A 286 -13.93 -0.88 -4.10
CA GLU A 286 -13.94 -1.53 -2.79
C GLU A 286 -12.51 -1.66 -2.23
N VAL A 287 -11.54 -2.05 -3.08
CA VAL A 287 -10.12 -2.10 -2.71
C VAL A 287 -9.57 -0.70 -2.39
N CYS A 288 -9.93 0.34 -3.15
CA CYS A 288 -9.60 1.74 -2.82
C CYS A 288 -10.07 2.12 -1.41
N ARG A 289 -11.32 1.79 -1.05
CA ARG A 289 -11.91 2.07 0.27
C ARG A 289 -11.17 1.32 1.38
N LEU A 290 -10.80 0.06 1.17
CA LEU A 290 -9.94 -0.70 2.10
C LEU A 290 -8.54 -0.09 2.25
N MET A 291 -7.99 0.51 1.18
CA MET A 291 -6.74 1.29 1.22
C MET A 291 -6.94 2.72 1.74
N SER A 292 -8.16 3.07 2.17
CA SER A 292 -8.55 4.36 2.73
C SER A 292 -8.41 5.55 1.78
N PHE A 293 -8.47 5.30 0.47
CA PHE A 293 -8.63 6.35 -0.53
C PHE A 293 -10.00 7.02 -0.36
N PRO A 294 -10.13 8.33 -0.61
CA PRO A 294 -11.42 9.01 -0.52
C PRO A 294 -12.37 8.54 -1.62
N ASP A 295 -13.68 8.65 -1.39
CA ASP A 295 -14.69 8.26 -2.36
C ASP A 295 -14.67 9.14 -3.64
N SER A 296 -14.04 10.32 -3.59
CA SER A 296 -13.78 11.13 -4.78
C SER A 296 -12.65 10.59 -5.67
N PHE A 297 -11.78 9.73 -5.15
CA PHE A 297 -10.72 9.11 -5.95
C PHE A 297 -11.32 8.17 -7.00
N SER A 298 -10.87 8.34 -8.25
CA SER A 298 -11.39 7.59 -9.39
C SER A 298 -10.29 7.25 -10.39
N PHE A 299 -10.62 6.35 -11.31
CA PHE A 299 -9.73 5.93 -12.38
C PHE A 299 -10.25 6.48 -13.72
N PRO A 300 -9.37 6.83 -14.68
CA PRO A 300 -9.80 7.10 -16.05
C PRO A 300 -10.54 5.88 -16.64
N ASN A 301 -11.60 6.14 -17.41
CA ASN A 301 -12.55 5.12 -17.87
C ASN A 301 -11.90 4.01 -18.72
N HIS A 302 -10.85 4.31 -19.47
CA HIS A 302 -10.15 3.37 -20.34
C HIS A 302 -9.12 2.49 -19.61
N ILE A 303 -8.82 2.75 -18.33
CA ILE A 303 -7.93 1.90 -17.56
C ILE A 303 -8.64 0.58 -17.26
N SER A 304 -8.05 -0.54 -17.67
CA SER A 304 -8.58 -1.87 -17.40
C SER A 304 -8.48 -2.24 -15.93
N ASP A 305 -9.40 -3.07 -15.43
CA ASP A 305 -9.41 -3.47 -14.01
C ASP A 305 -8.13 -4.22 -13.60
N LYS A 306 -7.53 -4.98 -14.52
CA LYS A 306 -6.22 -5.60 -14.33
C LYS A 306 -5.14 -4.55 -13.98
N LYS A 307 -5.12 -3.42 -14.70
CA LYS A 307 -4.20 -2.32 -14.43
C LYS A 307 -4.53 -1.64 -13.10
N LYS A 308 -5.82 -1.46 -12.78
CA LYS A 308 -6.26 -0.89 -11.49
C LYS A 308 -5.80 -1.73 -10.31
N TYR A 309 -6.01 -3.06 -10.32
CA TYR A 309 -5.53 -3.94 -9.26
C TYR A 309 -4.01 -3.94 -9.14
N MET A 310 -3.29 -3.86 -10.26
CA MET A 310 -1.83 -3.80 -10.25
C MET A 310 -1.32 -2.55 -9.52
N VAL A 311 -1.86 -1.37 -9.82
CA VAL A 311 -1.44 -0.12 -9.17
C VAL A 311 -1.92 -0.04 -7.72
N LEU A 312 -3.12 -0.53 -7.41
CA LEU A 312 -3.63 -0.61 -6.03
C LEU A 312 -2.77 -1.55 -5.18
N GLY A 313 -2.45 -2.73 -5.70
CA GLY A 313 -1.59 -3.69 -5.01
C GLY A 313 -0.21 -3.15 -4.65
N ASN A 314 0.31 -2.20 -5.43
CA ASN A 314 1.55 -1.47 -5.17
C ASN A 314 1.37 -0.20 -4.31
N SER A 315 0.14 0.22 -4.03
CA SER A 315 -0.14 1.45 -3.29
C SER A 315 0.04 1.28 -1.78
N ILE A 316 0.05 2.40 -1.05
CA ILE A 316 0.03 2.43 0.41
C ILE A 316 -1.41 2.37 0.97
N ASN A 317 -1.53 2.23 2.30
CA ASN A 317 -2.78 2.56 2.99
C ASN A 317 -2.74 4.04 3.45
N VAL A 318 -3.68 4.84 2.95
CA VAL A 318 -3.72 6.29 3.15
C VAL A 318 -3.92 6.67 4.62
N LYS A 319 -4.74 5.90 5.38
CA LYS A 319 -5.00 6.20 6.80
C LYS A 319 -3.74 5.98 7.64
N VAL A 320 -3.05 4.85 7.49
CA VAL A 320 -1.82 4.56 8.24
C VAL A 320 -0.78 5.66 8.02
N VAL A 321 -0.52 6.00 6.76
CA VAL A 321 0.47 7.04 6.42
C VAL A 321 0.01 8.42 6.89
N SER A 322 -1.29 8.74 6.86
CA SER A 322 -1.77 10.02 7.39
C SER A 322 -1.50 10.21 8.88
N GLU A 323 -1.58 9.14 9.68
CA GLU A 323 -1.23 9.20 11.11
C GLU A 323 0.28 9.32 11.31
N LEU A 324 1.08 8.66 10.47
CA LEU A 324 2.54 8.79 10.47
C LEU A 324 3.00 10.21 10.06
N ILE A 325 2.31 10.87 9.12
CA ILE A 325 2.59 12.26 8.75
C ILE A 325 2.30 13.22 9.91
N LYS A 326 1.20 13.02 10.65
CA LYS A 326 0.92 13.80 11.86
C LYS A 326 2.03 13.63 12.89
N LEU A 327 2.48 12.39 13.10
CA LEU A 327 3.57 12.07 14.01
C LEU A 327 4.91 12.67 13.57
N LEU A 328 5.17 12.72 12.27
CA LEU A 328 6.34 13.39 11.70
C LEU A 328 6.25 14.91 11.84
N ASN A 329 5.06 15.51 11.84
CA ASN A 329 4.90 16.96 12.03
C ASN A 329 4.89 17.38 13.52
N SER A 330 4.57 16.46 14.44
CA SER A 330 4.40 16.76 15.88
C SER A 330 5.68 17.10 16.62
#